data_AF-A0A7G8J7M7-F1
#
_entry.id   AF-A0A7G8J7M7-F1
#
_cell.length_a   1.000
_cell.length_b   1.000
_cell.length_c   1.000
_cell.angle_alpha   90.00
_cell.angle_beta   90.00
_cell.angle_gamma   90.00
#
_symmetry.space_group_name_H-M   'P 1'
#
loop_
_entity.id
_entity.type
_entity.pdbx_description
1 polymer ?
#
loop_
_entity_poly.entity_id
_entity_poly.type
_entity_poly.pdbx_seq_one_letter_code
_entity_poly.pdbx_strand_id
1 'polypeptide(L)'
;MGCWHLQTVWSKGDQNANPFSSWMLRSLDARLEIEADFEGQSSELRLSNAVNFGPLELKFQGPGLLKGKRPLLIFHFDSLTLRIGGIVLLKKVLPTPDQKRMPFFALIERNPDGWMAARGRGGGLALWVLKD
;
A
#
# COMPACT_ATOMS: atom_id res chain seq x y z
N MET A 1 10.44 -3.46 4.73
CA MET A 1 10.80 -3.35 3.30
C MET A 1 10.39 -4.63 2.60
N GLY A 2 10.08 -4.54 1.31
CA GLY A 2 9.66 -5.67 0.47
C GLY A 2 8.42 -5.38 -0.37
N CYS A 3 8.07 -6.31 -1.26
CA CYS A 3 6.85 -6.29 -2.06
C CYS A 3 5.74 -7.09 -1.38
N TRP A 4 4.63 -6.44 -1.08
CA TRP A 4 3.53 -7.02 -0.31
C TRP A 4 2.30 -7.15 -1.20
N HIS A 5 1.80 -8.37 -1.39
CA HIS A 5 0.58 -8.61 -2.15
C HIS A 5 -0.63 -8.66 -1.22
N LEU A 6 -1.70 -8.00 -1.63
CA LEU A 6 -2.94 -7.96 -0.86
C LEU A 6 -3.66 -9.32 -0.96
N GLN A 7 -3.84 -9.99 0.18
CA GLN A 7 -4.52 -11.27 0.22
C GLN A 7 -6.03 -11.11 0.43
N THR A 8 -6.43 -10.25 1.37
CA THR A 8 -7.84 -10.01 1.71
C THR A 8 -8.02 -8.74 2.54
N VAL A 9 -9.27 -8.26 2.61
CA VAL A 9 -9.69 -7.08 3.36
C VAL A 9 -11.00 -7.34 4.13
N TRP A 10 -11.10 -6.74 5.31
CA TRP A 10 -12.32 -6.67 6.10
C TRP A 10 -12.73 -5.22 6.27
N SER A 11 -14.03 -4.96 6.06
CA SER A 11 -14.65 -3.67 6.36
C SER A 11 -14.75 -3.47 7.87
N LYS A 12 -14.91 -2.21 8.28
CA LYS A 12 -15.02 -1.86 9.70
C LYS A 12 -16.25 -2.52 10.31
N GLY A 13 -16.05 -3.41 11.27
CA GLY A 13 -17.12 -4.08 12.02
C GLY A 13 -17.60 -5.39 11.41
N ASP A 14 -17.12 -5.74 10.21
CA ASP A 14 -17.45 -7.01 9.57
C ASP A 14 -16.47 -8.10 10.01
N GLN A 15 -17.01 -9.24 10.44
CA GLN A 15 -16.23 -10.42 10.79
C GLN A 15 -15.90 -11.29 9.57
N ASN A 16 -16.66 -11.13 8.48
CA ASN A 16 -16.47 -11.86 7.24
C ASN A 16 -15.67 -11.01 6.25
N ALA A 17 -14.61 -11.59 5.69
CA ALA A 17 -13.94 -11.00 4.54
C ALA A 17 -14.93 -10.94 3.39
N ASN A 18 -15.02 -9.81 2.68
CA ASN A 18 -15.90 -9.74 1.53
C ASN A 18 -15.29 -10.58 0.37
N PRO A 19 -15.91 -11.72 0.00
CA PRO A 19 -15.31 -12.67 -0.94
C PRO A 19 -15.19 -12.09 -2.35
N PHE A 20 -16.09 -11.19 -2.73
CA PHE A 20 -16.03 -10.48 -4.02
C PHE A 20 -14.85 -9.51 -4.05
N SER A 21 -14.65 -8.73 -2.98
CA SER A 21 -13.48 -7.86 -2.87
C SER A 21 -12.17 -8.66 -2.87
N SER A 22 -12.15 -9.80 -2.18
CA SER A 22 -10.95 -10.65 -2.11
C SER A 22 -10.62 -11.30 -3.47
N TRP A 23 -11.63 -11.70 -4.25
CA TRP A 23 -11.43 -12.21 -5.61
C TRP A 23 -10.98 -11.12 -6.58
N MET A 24 -11.63 -9.95 -6.56
CA MET A 24 -11.30 -8.82 -7.42
C MET A 24 -9.88 -8.30 -7.13
N LEU A 25 -9.49 -8.19 -5.86
CA LEU A 25 -8.15 -7.75 -5.47
C LEU A 25 -7.06 -8.74 -5.89
N ARG A 26 -7.35 -10.05 -5.86
CA ARG A 26 -6.44 -11.07 -6.39
C ARG A 26 -6.32 -11.00 -7.92
N SER A 27 -7.42 -10.73 -8.63
CA SER A 27 -7.38 -10.55 -10.10
C SER A 27 -6.64 -9.29 -10.53
N LEU A 28 -6.54 -8.29 -9.65
CA LEU A 28 -5.89 -7.01 -9.90
C LEU A 28 -4.42 -6.98 -9.45
N ASP A 29 -3.87 -8.12 -9.01
CA ASP A 29 -2.49 -8.26 -8.50
C ASP A 29 -2.03 -7.05 -7.67
N ALA A 30 -2.85 -6.68 -6.69
CA ALA A 30 -2.62 -5.48 -5.89
C ALA A 30 -1.37 -5.65 -5.03
N ARG A 31 -0.40 -4.76 -5.23
CA ARG A 31 0.90 -4.79 -4.56
C ARG A 31 1.22 -3.47 -3.87
N LEU A 32 1.83 -3.58 -2.70
CA LEU A 32 2.38 -2.49 -1.91
C LEU A 32 3.88 -2.74 -1.77
N GLU A 33 4.68 -1.91 -2.42
CA GLU A 33 6.13 -1.92 -2.32
C GLU A 33 6.54 -0.88 -1.25
N ILE A 34 7.38 -1.30 -0.31
CA ILE A 34 7.94 -0.43 0.73
C ILE A 34 9.46 -0.52 0.65
N GLU A 35 10.09 0.58 0.26
CA GLU A 35 11.54 0.71 0.12
C GLU A 35 12.06 1.71 1.14
N ALA A 36 13.25 1.47 1.69
CA ALA A 36 13.93 2.50 2.45
C ALA A 36 14.48 3.55 1.49
N ASP A 37 14.30 4.82 1.83
CA ASP A 37 15.01 5.87 1.15
C ASP A 37 16.40 6.00 1.78
N PHE A 38 17.45 5.69 1.01
CA PHE A 38 18.82 5.63 1.52
C PHE A 38 19.56 6.98 1.42
N GLU A 39 18.90 8.06 0.97
CA GLU A 39 19.53 9.38 0.80
C GLU A 39 19.71 10.22 2.08
N GLY A 40 19.44 9.68 3.27
CA GLY A 40 19.73 10.36 4.53
C GLY A 40 19.41 9.55 5.77
N GLN A 41 19.91 9.97 6.94
CA GLN A 41 19.69 9.36 8.26
C GLN A 41 18.22 9.38 8.75
N SER A 42 17.25 9.65 7.88
CA SER A 42 15.83 9.69 8.19
C SER A 42 15.20 8.29 8.04
N SER A 43 14.24 7.96 8.90
CA SER A 43 13.37 6.77 8.76
C SER A 43 12.36 6.92 7.60
N GLU A 44 12.77 7.61 6.53
CA GLU A 44 11.95 7.89 5.36
C GLU A 44 11.88 6.67 4.45
N LEU A 45 10.68 6.44 3.93
CA LEU A 45 10.34 5.30 3.10
C LEU A 45 9.78 5.81 1.78
N ARG A 46 10.05 5.10 0.71
CA ARG A 46 9.31 5.24 -0.55
C ARG A 46 8.25 4.16 -0.60
N LEU A 47 6.99 4.56 -0.75
CA LEU A 47 5.87 3.65 -0.94
C LEU A 47 5.45 3.66 -2.40
N SER A 48 5.16 2.47 -2.92
CA SER A 48 4.42 2.33 -4.16
C SER A 48 3.23 1.41 -3.98
N ASN A 49 2.05 1.84 -4.42
CA ASN A 49 0.87 0.99 -4.48
C ASN A 49 0.47 0.82 -5.95
N ALA A 50 0.44 -0.41 -6.43
CA ALA A 50 0.11 -0.72 -7.80
C ALA A 50 -0.95 -1.80 -7.90
N VAL A 51 -1.72 -1.73 -8.97
CA VAL A 51 -2.64 -2.79 -9.41
C VAL A 51 -2.38 -3.07 -10.88
N ASN A 52 -2.41 -4.35 -11.24
CA ASN A 52 -2.24 -4.84 -12.60
C ASN A 52 -3.51 -5.53 -13.09
N PHE A 53 -3.95 -5.21 -14.30
CA PHE A 53 -5.00 -5.96 -15.00
C PHE A 53 -4.50 -6.34 -16.39
N GLY A 54 -3.94 -7.55 -16.50
CA GLY A 54 -3.21 -7.95 -17.69
C GLY A 54 -2.01 -7.02 -17.93
N PRO A 55 -1.87 -6.41 -19.14
CA PRO A 55 -0.76 -5.52 -19.43
C PRO A 55 -0.91 -4.11 -18.83
N LEU A 56 -2.09 -3.77 -18.28
CA LEU A 56 -2.39 -2.47 -17.72
C LEU A 56 -1.89 -2.39 -16.27
N GLU A 57 -1.06 -1.40 -15.96
CA GLU A 57 -0.62 -1.10 -14.59
C GLU A 57 -1.06 0.32 -14.21
N LEU A 58 -1.71 0.45 -13.05
CA LEU A 58 -1.91 1.73 -12.37
C LEU A 58 -1.04 1.75 -11.12
N LYS A 59 -0.05 2.66 -11.06
CA LYS A 59 0.92 2.77 -9.97
C LYS A 59 0.89 4.15 -9.33
N PHE A 60 0.68 4.19 -8.02
CA PHE A 60 0.84 5.36 -7.17
C PHE A 60 2.18 5.29 -6.44
N GLN A 61 2.87 6.42 -6.30
CA GLN A 61 4.12 6.49 -5.55
C GLN A 61 4.19 7.75 -4.70
N GLY A 62 4.95 7.69 -3.62
CA GLY A 62 5.18 8.82 -2.74
C GLY A 62 5.93 8.46 -1.47
N PRO A 63 6.18 9.45 -0.61
CA PRO A 63 6.93 9.26 0.61
C PRO A 63 6.05 8.65 1.71
N GLY A 64 6.71 8.03 2.67
CA GLY A 64 6.11 7.67 3.95
C GLY A 64 7.14 7.57 5.06
N LEU A 65 6.64 7.39 6.27
CA LEU A 65 7.43 7.34 7.49
C LEU A 65 6.77 6.41 8.49
N LEU A 66 7.59 5.73 9.30
CA LEU A 66 7.12 4.94 10.43
C LEU A 66 7.24 5.77 11.72
N LYS A 67 6.14 5.88 12.46
CA LYS A 67 6.08 6.65 13.71
C LYS A 67 5.61 5.81 14.89
N GLY A 68 6.37 5.87 15.99
CA GLY A 68 6.00 5.29 17.29
C GLY A 68 6.35 3.80 17.46
N LYS A 69 6.10 3.26 18.67
CA LYS A 69 6.45 1.88 19.05
C LYS A 69 5.53 0.82 18.43
N ARG A 70 4.25 1.14 18.24
CA ARG A 70 3.31 0.41 17.39
C ARG A 70 3.23 1.20 16.10
N PRO A 71 4.08 0.89 15.11
CA PRO A 71 4.43 1.87 14.10
C PRO A 71 3.21 2.20 13.25
N LEU A 72 2.89 3.49 13.19
CA LEU A 72 1.99 4.04 12.20
C LEU A 72 2.81 4.35 10.95
N LEU A 73 2.46 3.69 9.85
CA LEU A 73 2.97 4.03 8.53
C LEU A 73 2.14 5.20 8.00
N ILE A 74 2.67 6.41 8.11
CA ILE A 74 2.06 7.63 7.55
C ILE A 74 2.64 7.82 6.16
N PHE A 75 1.81 8.09 5.17
CA PHE A 75 2.26 8.22 3.78
C PHE A 75 1.35 9.16 3.00
N HIS A 76 1.80 9.58 1.82
CA HIS A 76 0.91 10.08 0.78
C HIS A 76 1.47 9.70 -0.58
N PHE A 77 0.65 9.79 -1.62
CA PHE A 77 1.12 9.64 -2.98
C PHE A 77 1.27 11.02 -3.62
N ASP A 78 2.46 11.28 -4.14
CA ASP A 78 2.81 12.50 -4.88
C ASP A 78 2.72 12.30 -6.40
N SER A 79 2.59 11.05 -6.84
CA SER A 79 2.61 10.70 -8.25
C SER A 79 1.72 9.50 -8.55
N LEU A 80 1.17 9.53 -9.77
CA LEU A 80 0.39 8.47 -10.40
C LEU A 80 0.95 8.21 -11.79
N THR A 81 1.12 6.93 -12.14
CA THR A 81 1.52 6.48 -13.46
C THR A 81 0.54 5.41 -13.96
N LEU A 82 0.13 5.51 -15.22
CA LEU A 82 -0.62 4.47 -15.94
C LEU A 82 0.27 3.92 -17.05
N ARG A 83 0.43 2.59 -17.12
CA ARG A 83 1.21 1.91 -18.15
C ARG A 83 0.39 0.83 -18.84
N ILE A 84 0.67 0.58 -20.12
CA ILE A 84 0.22 -0.62 -20.83
C ILE A 84 1.42 -1.29 -21.48
N GLY A 85 1.68 -2.55 -21.14
CA GLY A 85 2.79 -3.33 -21.72
C GLY A 85 4.15 -2.68 -21.49
N GLY A 86 4.31 -1.96 -20.36
CA GLY A 86 5.51 -1.21 -20.04
C GLY A 86 5.58 0.22 -20.62
N ILE A 87 4.69 0.61 -21.54
CA ILE A 87 4.64 1.96 -22.09
C ILE A 87 3.86 2.88 -21.14
N VAL A 88 4.44 4.01 -20.75
CA VAL A 88 3.76 5.01 -19.91
C VAL A 88 2.75 5.80 -20.77
N LEU A 89 1.47 5.66 -20.44
CA LEU A 89 0.37 6.40 -21.10
C LEU A 89 0.07 7.73 -20.40
N LEU A 90 0.17 7.73 -19.07
CA LEU A 90 -0.12 8.90 -18.25
C LEU A 90 0.85 8.93 -17.08
N LYS A 91 1.39 10.12 -16.81
CA LYS A 91 2.05 10.42 -15.55
C LYS A 91 1.47 11.72 -15.01
N LYS A 92 1.02 11.70 -13.76
CA LYS A 92 0.37 12.83 -13.10
C LYS A 92 0.98 13.07 -11.73
N VAL A 93 1.29 14.32 -11.43
CA VAL A 93 1.63 14.76 -10.07
C VAL A 93 0.34 14.93 -9.28
N LEU A 94 0.31 14.40 -8.07
CA LEU A 94 -0.83 14.49 -7.16
C LEU A 94 -0.57 15.55 -6.09
N PRO A 95 -1.60 16.31 -5.67
CA PRO A 95 -1.45 17.28 -4.61
C PRO A 95 -1.18 16.58 -3.28
N THR A 96 -0.23 17.12 -2.51
CA THR A 96 0.02 16.66 -1.14
C THR A 96 -1.20 16.97 -0.27
N PRO A 97 -1.80 15.99 0.41
CA PRO A 97 -2.94 16.25 1.29
C PRO A 97 -2.54 17.05 2.54
N ASP A 98 -3.51 17.78 3.13
CA ASP A 98 -3.31 18.46 4.41
C ASP A 98 -2.85 17.50 5.50
N GLN A 99 -2.02 17.96 6.44
CA GLN A 99 -1.52 17.13 7.56
C GLN A 99 -2.63 16.40 8.34
N LYS A 100 -3.77 17.06 8.58
CA LYS A 100 -4.93 16.46 9.29
C LYS A 100 -5.61 15.34 8.50
N ARG A 101 -5.39 15.30 7.18
CA ARG A 101 -5.96 14.33 6.23
C ARG A 101 -4.95 13.29 5.77
N MET A 102 -3.72 13.30 6.31
CA MET A 102 -2.73 12.29 5.99
C MET A 102 -3.30 10.87 6.19
N PRO A 103 -3.22 10.02 5.16
CA PRO A 103 -3.54 8.62 5.31
C PRO A 103 -2.45 7.93 6.13
N PHE A 104 -2.85 6.89 6.83
CA PHE A 104 -1.94 6.05 7.58
C PHE A 104 -2.45 4.61 7.61
N PHE A 105 -1.50 3.70 7.78
CA PHE A 105 -1.76 2.33 8.20
C PHE A 105 -1.19 2.12 9.61
N ALA A 106 -2.04 1.66 10.52
CA ALA A 106 -1.56 1.14 11.79
C ALA A 106 -1.09 -0.29 11.56
N LEU A 107 0.21 -0.53 11.70
CA LEU A 107 0.75 -1.89 11.68
C LEU A 107 0.22 -2.62 12.92
N ILE A 108 -0.54 -3.69 12.71
CA ILE A 108 -1.06 -4.51 13.80
C ILE A 108 -0.02 -5.57 14.15
N GLU A 109 0.40 -6.33 13.14
CA GLU A 109 1.34 -7.43 13.32
C GLU A 109 2.08 -7.68 12.02
N ARG A 110 3.34 -8.07 12.15
CA ARG A 110 4.15 -8.65 11.07
C ARG A 110 4.69 -9.97 11.58
N ASN A 111 4.35 -11.04 10.89
CA ASN A 111 4.82 -12.37 11.22
C ASN A 111 6.12 -12.68 10.47
N PRO A 112 7.08 -13.39 11.10
CA PRO A 112 8.32 -13.84 10.44
C PRO A 112 8.10 -14.68 9.18
N ASP A 113 7.01 -15.46 9.12
CA ASP A 113 6.61 -16.31 8.00
C ASP A 113 6.10 -15.53 6.77
N GLY A 114 6.17 -14.19 6.82
CA GLY A 114 5.98 -13.36 5.63
C GLY A 114 4.56 -12.82 5.46
N TRP A 115 3.75 -12.68 6.51
CA TRP A 115 2.49 -11.93 6.43
C TRP A 115 2.47 -10.70 7.33
N MET A 116 1.63 -9.72 6.95
CA MET A 116 1.45 -8.46 7.67
C MET A 116 -0.02 -8.07 7.71
N ALA A 117 -0.53 -7.79 8.91
CA ALA A 117 -1.86 -7.22 9.12
C ALA A 117 -1.75 -5.72 9.41
N ALA A 118 -2.53 -4.92 8.70
CA ALA A 118 -2.53 -3.47 8.86
C ALA A 118 -3.94 -2.90 8.81
N ARG A 119 -4.19 -1.85 9.60
CA ARG A 119 -5.49 -1.16 9.65
C ARG A 119 -5.41 0.21 9.02
N GLY A 120 -6.32 0.50 8.10
CA GLY A 120 -6.44 1.82 7.49
C GLY A 120 -7.20 2.82 8.36
N ARG A 121 -7.09 4.11 8.02
CA ARG A 121 -7.83 5.23 8.66
C ARG A 121 -9.35 5.00 8.72
N GLY A 122 -9.94 4.39 7.70
CA GLY A 122 -11.38 4.06 7.66
C GLY A 122 -11.80 2.93 8.61
N GLY A 123 -10.85 2.30 9.30
CA GLY A 123 -11.10 1.22 10.27
C GLY A 123 -11.14 -0.18 9.66
N GLY A 124 -10.99 -0.31 8.34
CA GLY A 124 -10.84 -1.60 7.66
C GLY A 124 -9.47 -2.24 7.91
N LEU A 125 -9.46 -3.57 7.90
CA LEU A 125 -8.28 -4.42 8.10
C LEU A 125 -7.84 -5.00 6.77
N ALA A 126 -6.54 -5.04 6.51
CA ALA A 126 -5.96 -5.67 5.34
C ALA A 126 -4.89 -6.67 5.76
N LEU A 127 -4.90 -7.84 5.14
CA LEU A 127 -3.86 -8.86 5.27
C LEU A 127 -3.02 -8.89 4.00
N TRP A 128 -1.72 -8.77 4.19
CA TRP A 128 -0.72 -8.74 3.14
C TRP A 128 0.23 -9.90 3.30
N VAL A 129 0.71 -10.43 2.18
CA VAL A 129 1.75 -11.47 2.15
C VAL A 129 2.95 -10.91 1.40
N LEU A 130 4.12 -11.06 2.00
CA LEU A 130 5.40 -10.74 1.40
C LEU A 130 5.63 -11.70 0.23
N LYS A 131 5.93 -11.16 -0.94
CA LYS A 131 6.47 -11.90 -2.07
C LYS A 131 7.83 -11.33 -2.41
N ASP A 132 8.78 -12.22 -2.66
CA ASP A 132 10.10 -11.90 -3.18
C ASP A 132 10.00 -11.42 -4.63
#